data_AF-A0A1I2IWH6-F1
#
_entry.id   AF-A0A1I2IWH6-F1
#
_cell.length_a   1.000
_cell.length_b   1.000
_cell.length_c   1.000
_cell.angle_alpha   90.00
_cell.angle_beta   90.00
_cell.angle_gamma   90.00
#
_symmetry.space_group_name_H-M   'P 1'
#
loop_
_entity.id
_entity.type
_entity.pdbx_description
1 polymer ?
#
loop_
_entity_poly.entity_id
_entity_poly.type
_entity_poly.pdbx_seq_one_letter_code
_entity_poly.pdbx_strand_id
1 'polypeptide(L)'
;MNPFAGHVDSNGNAVDTDACTTACKDAACGDGFVWADAEACDDGNQADGDGCESDCSVTPAQKIIFVTSQMYTGNLGGLAGADARCQQLAEAAELPGTYLAWLSDVNASPASRMTKADVPYVLSNGTKVADNWADLTDDSLDAPINVTELGGPAPIGDTICANGGFATVYTGTSASGTLISVNATCKNWTTEFANAYWGHADVVNDNWSEWCTSGKCSWLSPIYCVQQ
;
A
#
# COMPACT_ATOMS: atom_id res chain seq x y z
N MET A 1 23.63 -24.79 -48.58
CA MET A 1 22.79 -23.59 -48.55
C MET A 1 22.00 -23.66 -47.26
N ASN A 2 22.16 -22.66 -46.40
CA ASN A 2 21.57 -22.61 -45.06
C ASN A 2 20.07 -22.25 -45.20
N PRO A 3 19.11 -23.06 -44.73
CA PRO A 3 17.68 -22.78 -44.93
C PRO A 3 17.16 -21.65 -44.03
N PHE A 4 18.00 -21.04 -43.18
CA PHE A 4 17.62 -20.06 -42.17
C PHE A 4 17.70 -18.58 -42.64
N ALA A 5 17.74 -18.31 -43.94
CA ALA A 5 17.71 -16.94 -44.45
C ALA A 5 16.25 -16.48 -44.67
N GLY A 6 15.66 -15.83 -43.65
CA GLY A 6 14.51 -14.95 -43.80
C GLY A 6 13.12 -15.57 -43.63
N HIS A 7 12.75 -16.01 -42.43
CA HIS A 7 11.33 -16.16 -42.10
C HIS A 7 10.80 -14.80 -41.65
N VAL A 8 10.25 -14.10 -42.62
CA VAL A 8 9.45 -12.88 -42.45
C VAL A 8 7.98 -13.30 -42.33
N ASP A 9 7.17 -12.50 -41.65
CA ASP A 9 5.72 -12.70 -41.60
C ASP A 9 5.11 -12.71 -43.01
N SER A 10 3.79 -12.95 -43.14
CA SER A 10 3.12 -12.93 -44.45
C SER A 10 3.25 -11.61 -45.22
N ASN A 11 3.76 -10.54 -44.59
CA ASN A 11 3.96 -9.21 -45.17
C ASN A 11 5.43 -8.88 -45.45
N GLY A 12 6.38 -9.74 -45.12
CA GLY A 12 7.79 -9.53 -45.44
C GLY A 12 8.56 -8.69 -44.43
N ASN A 13 8.03 -8.47 -43.22
CA ASN A 13 8.67 -7.64 -42.20
C ASN A 13 9.43 -8.48 -41.15
N ALA A 14 10.49 -7.91 -40.59
CA ALA A 14 11.31 -8.49 -39.52
C ALA A 14 11.31 -7.51 -38.34
N VAL A 15 10.14 -7.33 -37.73
CA VAL A 15 9.96 -6.56 -36.50
C VAL A 15 9.43 -7.48 -35.42
N ASP A 16 9.90 -7.30 -34.19
CA ASP A 16 9.51 -8.17 -33.08
C ASP A 16 8.07 -7.93 -32.58
N THR A 17 7.33 -7.00 -33.21
CA THR A 17 5.94 -6.66 -32.85
C THR A 17 4.89 -7.45 -33.62
N ASP A 18 5.30 -8.34 -34.52
CA ASP A 18 4.40 -9.18 -35.32
C ASP A 18 4.20 -10.55 -34.64
N ALA A 19 3.30 -11.38 -35.17
CA ALA A 19 2.97 -12.70 -34.59
C ALA A 19 4.18 -13.65 -34.44
N CYS A 20 5.29 -13.34 -35.10
CA CYS A 20 6.57 -14.01 -34.93
C CYS A 20 7.68 -12.97 -34.69
N THR A 21 8.50 -13.17 -33.66
CA THR A 21 9.69 -12.37 -33.40
C THR A 21 10.75 -12.55 -34.50
N THR A 22 11.73 -11.64 -34.57
CA THR A 22 12.88 -11.73 -35.50
C THR A 22 13.75 -12.96 -35.27
N ALA A 23 13.60 -13.62 -34.11
CA ALA A 23 14.19 -14.92 -33.79
C ALA A 23 13.38 -16.12 -34.34
N CYS A 24 12.32 -15.86 -35.12
CA CYS A 24 11.39 -16.87 -35.66
C CYS A 24 10.74 -17.73 -34.56
N LYS A 25 10.36 -17.10 -33.45
CA LYS A 25 9.51 -17.69 -32.42
C LYS A 25 8.15 -17.02 -32.45
N ASP A 26 7.10 -17.79 -32.19
CA ASP A 26 5.76 -17.23 -31.96
C ASP A 26 5.85 -16.20 -30.83
N ALA A 27 5.21 -15.04 -31.03
CA ALA A 27 5.12 -14.02 -30.00
C ALA A 27 4.36 -14.58 -28.79
N ALA A 28 4.86 -14.29 -27.59
CA ALA A 28 4.27 -14.76 -26.36
C ALA A 28 4.50 -13.78 -25.24
N CYS A 29 3.46 -13.56 -24.44
CA CYS A 29 3.54 -12.76 -23.24
C CYS A 29 4.74 -13.13 -22.34
N GLY A 30 5.56 -12.12 -22.06
CA GLY A 30 6.79 -12.20 -21.29
C GLY A 30 8.04 -12.50 -22.12
N ASP A 31 8.00 -12.35 -23.45
CA ASP A 31 9.16 -12.59 -24.32
C ASP A 31 10.03 -11.34 -24.56
N GLY A 32 9.59 -10.20 -24.04
CA GLY A 32 10.26 -8.90 -24.14
C GLY A 32 9.77 -8.05 -25.30
N PHE A 33 8.78 -8.51 -26.07
CA PHE A 33 8.27 -7.82 -27.24
C PHE A 33 6.74 -7.81 -27.28
N VAL A 34 6.17 -6.61 -27.35
CA VAL A 34 4.72 -6.46 -27.46
C VAL A 34 4.25 -6.89 -28.85
N TRP A 35 3.45 -7.95 -28.92
CA TRP A 35 2.71 -8.30 -30.13
C TRP A 35 1.60 -7.30 -30.39
N ALA A 36 1.80 -6.48 -31.43
CA ALA A 36 0.87 -5.43 -31.82
C ALA A 36 -0.55 -5.99 -32.04
N ASP A 37 -1.54 -5.25 -31.50
CA ASP A 37 -2.97 -5.55 -31.56
C ASP A 37 -3.44 -6.83 -30.82
N ALA A 38 -2.52 -7.61 -30.23
CA ALA A 38 -2.84 -8.81 -29.44
C ALA A 38 -2.50 -8.64 -27.95
N GLU A 39 -1.41 -7.96 -27.63
CA GLU A 39 -0.93 -7.74 -26.26
C GLU A 39 -1.04 -6.26 -25.88
N ALA A 40 -1.50 -5.97 -24.65
CA ALA A 40 -1.59 -4.60 -24.16
C ALA A 40 -0.25 -4.11 -23.58
N CYS A 41 0.61 -5.04 -23.17
CA CYS A 41 1.93 -4.83 -22.59
C CYS A 41 2.78 -6.09 -22.78
N ASP A 42 4.08 -5.98 -22.54
CA ASP A 42 5.02 -7.09 -22.34
C ASP A 42 6.20 -6.49 -21.56
N ASP A 43 6.53 -7.04 -20.39
CA ASP A 43 7.64 -6.59 -19.55
C ASP A 43 8.81 -7.59 -19.50
N GLY A 44 8.79 -8.58 -20.39
CA GLY A 44 9.83 -9.60 -20.51
C GLY A 44 9.77 -10.70 -19.46
N ASN A 45 8.66 -10.83 -18.72
CA ASN A 45 8.44 -11.97 -17.84
C ASN A 45 6.94 -12.34 -17.68
N GLN A 46 6.64 -13.33 -16.85
CA GLN A 46 5.27 -13.82 -16.61
C GLN A 46 4.85 -13.70 -15.14
N ALA A 47 5.49 -12.80 -14.38
CA ALA A 47 5.04 -12.45 -13.05
C ALA A 47 3.82 -11.54 -13.17
N ASP A 48 2.86 -11.72 -12.26
CA ASP A 48 1.69 -10.86 -12.15
C ASP A 48 2.02 -9.67 -11.23
N GLY A 49 1.40 -8.51 -11.49
CA GLY A 49 1.47 -7.34 -10.60
C GLY A 49 2.71 -6.43 -10.72
N ASP A 50 3.57 -6.61 -11.72
CA ASP A 50 4.75 -5.78 -12.00
C ASP A 50 4.57 -4.81 -13.19
N GLY A 51 3.34 -4.69 -13.70
CA GLY A 51 2.95 -3.76 -14.75
C GLY A 51 2.39 -4.44 -15.99
N CYS A 52 2.71 -5.73 -16.19
CA CYS A 52 2.09 -6.57 -17.19
C CYS A 52 1.76 -7.94 -16.63
N GLU A 53 0.47 -8.29 -16.58
CA GLU A 53 0.04 -9.60 -16.10
C GLU A 53 0.47 -10.71 -17.06
N SER A 54 0.53 -11.95 -16.59
CA SER A 54 0.88 -13.13 -17.39
C SER A 54 -0.04 -13.41 -18.59
N ASP A 55 -1.19 -12.73 -18.68
CA ASP A 55 -2.11 -12.73 -19.82
C ASP A 55 -1.97 -11.50 -20.73
N CYS A 56 -0.92 -10.70 -20.54
CA CYS A 56 -0.60 -9.48 -21.28
C CYS A 56 -1.67 -8.39 -21.17
N SER A 57 -2.44 -8.41 -20.08
CA SER A 57 -3.23 -7.27 -19.62
C SER A 57 -2.39 -6.35 -18.74
N VAL A 58 -2.69 -5.06 -18.78
CA VAL A 58 -2.00 -4.07 -17.93
C VAL A 58 -2.48 -4.24 -16.49
N THR A 59 -1.53 -4.32 -15.54
CA THR A 59 -1.85 -4.31 -14.11
C THR A 59 -2.70 -3.09 -13.75
N PRO A 60 -3.89 -3.27 -13.14
CA PRO A 60 -4.72 -2.14 -12.71
C PRO A 60 -3.95 -1.22 -11.76
N ALA A 61 -4.01 0.09 -12.01
CA ALA A 61 -3.44 1.06 -11.10
C ALA A 61 -4.15 1.00 -9.74
N GLN A 62 -3.38 0.89 -8.66
CA GLN A 62 -3.89 0.78 -7.29
C GLN A 62 -2.90 1.40 -6.29
N LYS A 63 -3.35 1.60 -5.05
CA LYS A 63 -2.52 2.04 -3.92
C LYS A 63 -2.48 0.97 -2.85
N ILE A 64 -1.30 0.66 -2.35
CA ILE A 64 -1.14 -0.31 -1.26
C ILE A 64 -1.30 0.41 0.09
N ILE A 65 -2.09 -0.18 0.98
CA ILE A 65 -2.21 0.21 2.39
C ILE A 65 -1.97 -1.01 3.28
N PHE A 66 -1.16 -0.84 4.33
CA PHE A 66 -0.88 -1.93 5.28
C PHE A 66 -0.71 -1.40 6.69
N VAL A 67 -0.83 -2.30 7.67
CA VAL A 67 -0.45 -2.06 9.07
C VAL A 67 0.94 -2.62 9.32
N THR A 68 1.85 -1.88 9.96
CA THR A 68 3.23 -2.36 10.11
C THR A 68 3.33 -3.69 10.87
N SER A 69 4.15 -4.62 10.39
CA SER A 69 4.46 -5.85 11.15
C SER A 69 5.23 -5.56 12.45
N GLN A 70 5.95 -4.44 12.48
CA GLN A 70 6.64 -3.94 13.65
C GLN A 70 5.74 -3.07 14.52
N MET A 71 6.03 -3.05 15.82
CA MET A 71 5.37 -2.22 16.81
C MET A 71 6.31 -1.14 17.32
N TYR A 72 5.74 0.01 17.66
CA TYR A 72 6.49 1.17 18.11
C TYR A 72 5.85 1.77 19.35
N THR A 73 6.66 2.51 20.11
CA THR A 73 6.14 3.52 21.03
C THR A 73 5.79 4.79 20.24
N GLY A 74 5.09 5.73 20.88
CA GLY A 74 4.69 7.00 20.29
C GLY A 74 5.85 7.97 20.00
N ASN A 75 7.09 7.64 20.35
CA ASN A 75 8.26 8.40 19.94
C ASN A 75 8.78 7.91 18.58
N LEU A 76 8.07 8.30 17.53
CA LEU A 76 8.40 7.95 16.15
C LEU A 76 9.44 8.90 15.52
N GLY A 77 9.85 9.97 16.20
CA GLY A 77 10.71 11.00 15.63
C GLY A 77 9.93 11.95 14.70
N GLY A 78 8.66 12.21 15.00
CA GLY A 78 7.77 13.02 14.17
C GLY A 78 7.16 12.26 13.01
N LEU A 79 6.33 12.96 12.21
CA LEU A 79 5.72 12.39 11.02
C LEU A 79 6.79 11.84 10.05
N ALA A 80 7.86 12.60 9.81
CA ALA A 80 8.97 12.16 8.96
C ALA A 80 9.62 10.85 9.44
N GLY A 81 9.77 10.67 10.75
CA GLY A 81 10.30 9.43 11.30
C GLY A 81 9.32 8.25 11.20
N ALA A 82 8.02 8.51 11.29
CA ALA A 82 6.99 7.50 11.03
C ALA A 82 6.93 7.11 9.54
N ASP A 83 6.99 8.09 8.64
CA ASP A 83 7.06 7.88 7.19
C ASP A 83 8.29 7.05 6.82
N ALA A 84 9.45 7.34 7.42
CA ALA A 84 10.68 6.56 7.20
C ALA A 84 10.54 5.09 7.62
N ARG A 85 9.77 4.79 8.68
CA ARG A 85 9.48 3.40 9.09
C ARG A 85 8.58 2.70 8.07
N CYS A 86 7.55 3.38 7.59
CA CYS A 86 6.70 2.86 6.53
C CYS A 86 7.51 2.53 5.27
N GLN A 87 8.35 3.46 4.83
CA GLN A 87 9.20 3.28 3.67
C GLN A 87 10.18 2.10 3.86
N GLN A 88 10.85 2.03 5.02
CA GLN A 88 11.79 0.94 5.31
C GLN A 88 11.13 -0.45 5.26
N LEU A 89 9.92 -0.57 5.79
CA LEU A 89 9.17 -1.83 5.79
C LEU A 89 8.70 -2.20 4.39
N ALA A 90 8.17 -1.23 3.63
CA ALA A 90 7.77 -1.45 2.26
C ALA A 90 8.94 -1.91 1.38
N GLU A 91 10.10 -1.25 1.47
CA GLU A 91 11.31 -1.64 0.74
C GLU A 91 11.80 -3.05 1.12
N ALA A 92 11.78 -3.38 2.41
CA ALA A 92 12.18 -4.70 2.89
C ALA A 92 11.21 -5.82 2.46
N ALA A 93 9.95 -5.47 2.18
CA ALA A 93 8.92 -6.34 1.64
C ALA A 93 8.83 -6.27 0.11
N GLU A 94 9.73 -5.53 -0.55
CA GLU A 94 9.76 -5.34 -2.01
C GLU A 94 8.46 -4.73 -2.58
N LEU A 95 7.72 -3.97 -1.76
CA LEU A 95 6.52 -3.27 -2.20
C LEU A 95 6.89 -2.02 -3.01
N PRO A 96 6.20 -1.75 -4.14
CA PRO A 96 6.54 -0.63 -5.00
C PRO A 96 6.15 0.73 -4.40
N GLY A 97 6.78 1.79 -4.91
CA GLY A 97 6.39 3.18 -4.63
C GLY A 97 6.94 3.75 -3.31
N THR A 98 6.33 4.85 -2.88
CA THR A 98 6.69 5.53 -1.63
C THR A 98 5.54 5.51 -0.64
N TYR A 99 5.86 5.48 0.65
CA TYR A 99 4.86 5.32 1.70
C TYR A 99 4.94 6.44 2.73
N LEU A 100 3.77 6.88 3.18
CA LEU A 100 3.60 7.79 4.29
C LEU A 100 2.75 7.13 5.37
N ALA A 101 3.04 7.41 6.65
CA ALA A 101 2.28 6.89 7.77
C ALA A 101 0.90 7.55 7.84
N TRP A 102 -0.16 6.84 8.22
CA TRP A 102 -1.46 7.47 8.53
C TRP A 102 -1.44 8.09 9.92
N LEU A 103 -0.74 9.22 10.04
CA LEU A 103 -0.59 9.96 11.29
C LEU A 103 -0.76 11.45 11.08
N SER A 104 -1.34 12.11 12.08
CA SER A 104 -1.48 13.55 12.14
C SER A 104 -0.69 14.15 13.29
N ASP A 105 -0.22 15.37 13.11
CA ASP A 105 0.32 16.23 14.15
C ASP A 105 -0.29 17.64 14.03
N VAL A 106 0.22 18.62 14.79
CA VAL A 106 -0.33 19.99 14.74
C VAL A 106 -0.08 20.72 13.41
N ASN A 107 0.83 20.23 12.57
CA ASN A 107 1.27 20.88 11.35
C ASN A 107 0.71 20.20 10.09
N ALA A 108 0.45 18.89 10.13
CA ALA A 108 0.00 18.13 8.97
C ALA A 108 -0.85 16.91 9.36
N SER A 109 -1.69 16.46 8.43
CA SER A 109 -2.49 15.24 8.51
C SER A 109 -2.46 14.49 7.17
N PRO A 110 -2.94 13.24 7.10
CA PRO A 110 -3.11 12.53 5.84
C PRO A 110 -3.86 13.36 4.78
N ALA A 111 -4.97 14.01 5.14
CA ALA A 111 -5.72 14.89 4.26
C ALA A 111 -4.90 16.05 3.67
N SER A 112 -3.86 16.55 4.37
CA SER A 112 -3.03 17.65 3.86
C SER A 112 -1.79 17.19 3.09
N ARG A 113 -1.28 15.96 3.34
CA ARG A 113 0.04 15.54 2.85
C ARG A 113 0.03 14.32 1.93
N MET A 114 -1.06 13.55 1.89
CA MET A 114 -1.14 12.36 1.04
C MET A 114 -1.76 12.65 -0.32
N THR A 115 -1.36 11.85 -1.31
CA THR A 115 -2.00 11.80 -2.63
C THR A 115 -3.46 11.34 -2.48
N LYS A 116 -4.38 12.09 -3.07
CA LYS A 116 -5.81 11.76 -3.11
C LYS A 116 -6.08 10.99 -4.40
N ALA A 117 -5.74 9.71 -4.38
CA ALA A 117 -5.77 8.88 -5.58
C ALA A 117 -7.21 8.50 -5.95
N ASP A 118 -7.52 8.53 -7.25
CA ASP A 118 -8.80 8.08 -7.82
C ASP A 118 -8.69 6.62 -8.31
N VAL A 119 -7.95 5.80 -7.55
CA VAL A 119 -7.73 4.38 -7.81
C VAL A 119 -7.93 3.59 -6.50
N PRO A 120 -8.22 2.29 -6.58
CA PRO A 120 -8.48 1.49 -5.40
C PRO A 120 -7.31 1.45 -4.42
N TYR A 121 -7.63 1.43 -3.13
CA TYR A 121 -6.70 1.11 -2.06
C TYR A 121 -6.85 -0.37 -1.71
N VAL A 122 -5.75 -1.11 -1.73
CA VAL A 122 -5.71 -2.55 -1.49
C VAL A 122 -4.69 -2.90 -0.41
N LEU A 123 -4.93 -3.99 0.30
CA LEU A 123 -3.94 -4.60 1.18
C LEU A 123 -2.80 -5.19 0.36
N SER A 124 -1.66 -5.46 1.01
CA SER A 124 -0.51 -6.15 0.41
C SER A 124 -0.83 -7.53 -0.17
N ASN A 125 -1.97 -8.14 0.21
CA ASN A 125 -2.47 -9.39 -0.33
C ASN A 125 -3.52 -9.22 -1.47
N GLY A 126 -3.75 -7.99 -1.93
CA GLY A 126 -4.69 -7.66 -3.00
C GLY A 126 -6.14 -7.44 -2.56
N THR A 127 -6.47 -7.62 -1.28
CA THR A 127 -7.84 -7.35 -0.79
C THR A 127 -8.16 -5.86 -0.87
N LYS A 128 -9.22 -5.49 -1.59
CA LYS A 128 -9.65 -4.09 -1.70
C LYS A 128 -10.24 -3.57 -0.38
N VAL A 129 -9.77 -2.41 0.04
CA VAL A 129 -10.17 -1.69 1.27
C VAL A 129 -11.07 -0.49 0.94
N ALA A 130 -10.81 0.18 -0.18
CA ALA A 130 -11.59 1.31 -0.65
C ALA A 130 -11.46 1.47 -2.17
N ASP A 131 -12.48 2.03 -2.83
CA ASP A 131 -12.51 2.30 -4.27
C ASP A 131 -11.60 3.47 -4.69
N ASN A 132 -11.41 4.45 -3.81
CA ASN A 132 -10.55 5.61 -4.02
C ASN A 132 -10.35 6.38 -2.69
N TRP A 133 -9.71 7.56 -2.74
CA TRP A 133 -9.50 8.39 -1.55
C TRP A 133 -10.80 8.83 -0.89
N ALA A 134 -11.83 9.16 -1.68
CA ALA A 134 -13.11 9.61 -1.13
C ALA A 134 -13.75 8.49 -0.29
N ASP A 135 -13.74 7.26 -0.82
CA ASP A 135 -14.21 6.06 -0.11
C ASP A 135 -13.34 5.73 1.11
N LEU A 136 -12.01 5.81 1.01
CA LEU A 136 -11.10 5.60 2.16
C LEU A 136 -11.37 6.56 3.33
N THR A 137 -11.98 7.71 3.06
CA THR A 137 -12.19 8.80 4.02
C THR A 137 -13.66 9.12 4.30
N ASP A 138 -14.58 8.22 3.96
CA ASP A 138 -16.03 8.43 4.13
C ASP A 138 -16.63 7.81 5.41
N ASP A 139 -15.77 7.42 6.35
CA ASP A 139 -16.09 6.76 7.62
C ASP A 139 -16.47 5.26 7.50
N SER A 140 -16.37 4.67 6.31
CA SER A 140 -16.55 3.24 6.06
C SER A 140 -15.42 2.66 5.19
N LEU A 141 -15.14 1.37 5.33
CA LEU A 141 -14.21 0.61 4.48
C LEU A 141 -14.94 -0.61 3.89
N ASP A 142 -14.50 -1.06 2.72
CA ASP A 142 -14.93 -2.32 2.13
C ASP A 142 -14.34 -3.53 2.89
N ALA A 143 -13.14 -3.37 3.44
CA ALA A 143 -12.43 -4.38 4.21
C ALA A 143 -11.55 -3.76 5.30
N PRO A 144 -11.29 -4.47 6.42
CA PRO A 144 -10.41 -3.98 7.48
C PRO A 144 -8.95 -3.86 7.02
N ILE A 145 -8.20 -2.92 7.60
CA ILE A 145 -6.76 -2.74 7.32
C ILE A 145 -5.94 -3.56 8.31
N ASN A 146 -6.06 -4.88 8.26
CA ASN A 146 -5.46 -5.80 9.23
C ASN A 146 -4.39 -6.73 8.66
N VAL A 147 -3.77 -6.34 7.55
CA VAL A 147 -2.71 -7.10 6.88
C VAL A 147 -1.42 -6.27 6.82
N THR A 148 -0.31 -6.93 7.14
CA THR A 148 1.02 -6.31 7.17
C THR A 148 1.67 -6.25 5.80
N GLU A 149 2.77 -5.51 5.68
CA GLU A 149 3.58 -5.47 4.46
C GLU A 149 4.05 -6.85 3.99
N LEU A 150 4.08 -7.84 4.90
CA LEU A 150 4.46 -9.22 4.62
C LEU A 150 3.26 -10.14 4.29
N GLY A 151 2.05 -9.59 4.18
CA GLY A 151 0.82 -10.34 3.95
C GLY A 151 0.28 -11.09 5.18
N GLY A 152 0.92 -10.95 6.34
CA GLY A 152 0.51 -11.56 7.61
C GLY A 152 -0.52 -10.72 8.39
N PRO A 153 -1.10 -11.25 9.48
CA PRO A 153 -2.06 -10.51 10.29
C PRO A 153 -1.39 -9.34 11.05
N ALA A 154 -2.18 -8.31 11.32
CA ALA A 154 -1.79 -7.18 12.18
C ALA A 154 -1.29 -7.66 13.55
N PRO A 155 -0.17 -7.11 14.08
CA PRO A 155 0.28 -7.45 15.42
C PRO A 155 -0.67 -6.87 16.49
N ILE A 156 -0.89 -7.64 17.54
CA ILE A 156 -1.67 -7.20 18.71
C ILE A 156 -0.72 -6.46 19.67
N GLY A 157 -0.98 -5.18 19.89
CA GLY A 157 -0.23 -4.33 20.80
C GLY A 157 -0.48 -4.64 22.28
N ASP A 158 0.25 -3.97 23.17
CA ASP A 158 0.06 -4.07 24.63
C ASP A 158 -0.96 -3.08 25.19
N THR A 159 -1.79 -2.51 24.31
CA THR A 159 -2.80 -1.54 24.70
C THR A 159 -3.88 -2.18 25.56
N ILE A 160 -4.43 -1.40 26.50
CA ILE A 160 -5.55 -1.84 27.36
C ILE A 160 -6.89 -1.24 26.89
N CYS A 161 -6.95 -0.78 25.65
CA CYS A 161 -8.18 -0.30 25.02
C CYS A 161 -9.22 -1.42 25.03
N ALA A 162 -10.39 -1.18 25.63
CA ALA A 162 -11.45 -2.18 25.83
C ALA A 162 -10.97 -3.52 26.45
N ASN A 163 -10.06 -3.47 27.43
CA ASN A 163 -9.40 -4.62 28.07
C ASN A 163 -8.28 -5.30 27.25
N GLY A 164 -7.88 -4.70 26.12
CA GLY A 164 -6.77 -5.17 25.28
C GLY A 164 -7.10 -6.38 24.43
N GLY A 165 -6.09 -6.93 23.74
CA GLY A 165 -6.24 -8.10 22.86
C GLY A 165 -6.68 -7.77 21.43
N PHE A 166 -6.64 -6.49 21.05
CA PHE A 166 -7.01 -6.01 19.72
C PHE A 166 -5.79 -5.49 18.96
N ALA A 167 -5.83 -5.59 17.63
CA ALA A 167 -4.85 -4.94 16.77
C ALA A 167 -5.09 -3.43 16.73
N THR A 168 -4.69 -2.73 17.79
CA THR A 168 -4.80 -1.27 17.90
C THR A 168 -3.65 -0.58 17.21
N VAL A 169 -3.94 0.46 16.42
CA VAL A 169 -2.95 1.14 15.57
C VAL A 169 -2.85 2.60 15.98
N TYR A 170 -1.64 3.15 16.09
CA TYR A 170 -1.48 4.59 16.33
C TYR A 170 -2.00 5.38 15.13
N THR A 171 -2.83 6.40 15.38
CA THR A 171 -3.38 7.26 14.32
C THR A 171 -3.26 8.74 14.64
N GLY A 172 -3.82 9.18 15.77
CA GLY A 172 -4.07 10.60 16.03
C GLY A 172 -4.89 11.28 14.92
N THR A 173 -5.56 10.51 14.06
CA THR A 173 -6.18 10.93 12.80
C THR A 173 -7.56 10.31 12.71
N SER A 174 -8.57 11.12 12.34
CA SER A 174 -9.94 10.65 12.11
C SER A 174 -10.04 9.84 10.82
N ALA A 175 -11.15 9.14 10.62
CA ALA A 175 -11.37 8.42 9.37
C ALA A 175 -11.33 9.35 8.14
N SER A 176 -11.76 10.62 8.29
CA SER A 176 -11.61 11.66 7.25
C SER A 176 -10.17 12.09 6.91
N GLY A 177 -9.15 11.53 7.59
CA GLY A 177 -7.74 11.88 7.38
C GLY A 177 -7.32 13.20 8.02
N THR A 178 -8.11 13.71 8.97
CA THR A 178 -7.85 14.98 9.67
C THR A 178 -7.38 14.74 11.10
N LEU A 179 -6.67 15.72 11.68
CA LEU A 179 -6.20 15.63 13.06
C LEU A 179 -7.40 15.58 14.02
N ILE A 180 -7.48 14.54 14.86
CA ILE A 180 -8.54 14.43 15.89
C ILE A 180 -8.31 15.44 17.01
N SER A 181 -7.10 15.46 17.57
CA SER A 181 -6.76 16.29 18.71
C SER A 181 -5.27 16.52 18.82
N VAL A 182 -4.86 17.78 18.98
CA VAL A 182 -3.46 18.18 19.18
C VAL A 182 -2.82 17.55 20.42
N ASN A 183 -3.62 17.10 21.39
CA ASN A 183 -3.16 16.50 22.64
C ASN A 183 -3.03 14.97 22.57
N ALA A 184 -3.35 14.38 21.42
CA ALA A 184 -3.46 12.95 21.17
C ALA A 184 -2.45 12.43 20.13
N THR A 185 -1.33 13.14 19.97
CA THR A 185 -0.32 12.87 18.94
C THR A 185 1.03 12.60 19.54
N CYS A 186 1.13 12.21 20.81
CA CYS A 186 2.43 11.97 21.45
C CYS A 186 3.39 13.18 21.36
N LYS A 187 2.83 14.39 21.51
CA LYS A 187 3.50 15.68 21.26
C LYS A 187 4.20 15.68 19.89
N ASN A 188 3.42 15.49 18.83
CA ASN A 188 3.91 15.36 17.45
C ASN A 188 4.86 14.17 17.27
N TRP A 189 4.54 13.05 17.90
CA TRP A 189 5.24 11.76 17.77
C TRP A 189 6.70 11.81 18.19
N THR A 190 7.01 12.61 19.22
CA THR A 190 8.38 12.83 19.71
C THR A 190 8.59 12.36 21.15
N THR A 191 7.57 11.77 21.78
CA THR A 191 7.68 11.30 23.16
C THR A 191 6.77 10.13 23.48
N GLU A 192 7.18 9.35 24.47
CA GLU A 192 6.40 8.24 25.02
C GLU A 192 5.57 8.68 26.25
N PHE A 193 5.82 9.88 26.78
CA PHE A 193 5.24 10.39 28.02
C PHE A 193 4.02 11.30 27.79
N ALA A 194 3.16 10.93 26.86
CA ALA A 194 1.97 11.68 26.46
C ALA A 194 0.79 10.73 26.17
N ASN A 195 -0.33 11.31 25.75
CA ASN A 195 -1.49 10.54 25.29
C ASN A 195 -1.48 10.45 23.76
N ALA A 196 -2.07 9.38 23.25
CA ALA A 196 -2.34 9.20 21.82
C ALA A 196 -3.79 8.79 21.58
N TYR A 197 -4.18 8.73 20.32
CA TYR A 197 -5.40 8.06 19.87
C TYR A 197 -5.03 6.87 18.99
N TRP A 198 -5.85 5.82 19.09
CA TRP A 198 -5.70 4.61 18.30
C TRP A 198 -6.94 4.32 17.48
N GLY A 199 -6.69 3.79 16.30
CA GLY A 199 -7.67 3.03 15.52
C GLY A 199 -7.65 1.55 15.87
N HIS A 200 -8.55 0.80 15.27
CA HIS A 200 -8.72 -0.64 15.43
C HIS A 200 -8.65 -1.34 14.07
N ALA A 201 -7.60 -2.11 13.81
CA ALA A 201 -7.31 -2.65 12.48
C ALA A 201 -8.39 -3.60 11.96
N ASP A 202 -9.12 -4.30 12.83
CA ASP A 202 -10.07 -5.36 12.44
C ASP A 202 -11.52 -4.87 12.21
N VAL A 203 -11.75 -3.56 12.15
CA VAL A 203 -13.09 -3.00 11.85
C VAL A 203 -13.08 -2.17 10.58
N VAL A 204 -14.28 -1.96 10.06
CA VAL A 204 -14.52 -1.24 8.80
C VAL A 204 -15.26 0.08 8.99
N ASN A 205 -15.77 0.39 10.18
CA ASN A 205 -16.33 1.72 10.46
C ASN A 205 -15.22 2.68 10.90
N ASP A 206 -15.54 3.97 11.03
CA ASP A 206 -14.73 5.07 11.57
C ASP A 206 -13.68 4.69 12.64
N ASN A 207 -14.02 3.77 13.55
CA ASN A 207 -13.12 3.24 14.58
C ASN A 207 -11.84 2.59 14.02
N TRP A 208 -11.77 2.26 12.73
CA TRP A 208 -10.53 1.84 12.07
C TRP A 208 -9.41 2.86 12.27
N SER A 209 -9.78 4.15 12.38
CA SER A 209 -8.89 5.26 12.63
C SER A 209 -9.06 5.92 14.00
N GLU A 210 -10.27 5.98 14.55
CA GLU A 210 -10.57 6.82 15.71
C GLU A 210 -11.39 6.15 16.82
N TRP A 211 -10.79 5.20 17.52
CA TRP A 211 -11.53 4.40 18.50
C TRP A 211 -11.14 4.68 19.96
N CYS A 212 -9.86 4.53 20.30
CA CYS A 212 -9.42 4.54 21.69
C CYS A 212 -8.75 5.87 22.05
N THR A 213 -9.37 6.63 22.96
CA THR A 213 -9.07 8.04 23.23
C THR A 213 -8.21 8.31 24.47
N SER A 214 -7.93 7.26 25.28
CA SER A 214 -7.30 7.38 26.60
C SER A 214 -5.95 6.66 26.71
N GLY A 215 -5.35 6.26 25.61
CA GLY A 215 -4.13 5.46 25.67
C GLY A 215 -2.85 6.27 25.88
N LYS A 216 -1.76 5.55 26.14
CA LYS A 216 -0.44 6.11 26.45
C LYS A 216 0.57 5.87 25.34
N CYS A 217 1.37 6.88 25.03
CA CYS A 217 2.42 6.80 24.01
C CYS A 217 3.55 5.82 24.37
N SER A 218 3.56 5.29 25.59
CA SER A 218 4.48 4.22 26.00
C SER A 218 4.03 2.83 25.55
N TRP A 219 2.79 2.67 25.11
CA TRP A 219 2.27 1.39 24.63
C TRP A 219 2.79 1.09 23.23
N LEU A 220 3.09 -0.18 23.00
CA LEU A 220 3.51 -0.71 21.72
C LEU A 220 2.29 -0.87 20.82
N SER A 221 2.34 -0.24 19.64
CA SER A 221 1.34 -0.40 18.60
C SER A 221 1.97 -0.21 17.22
N PRO A 222 1.44 -0.89 16.19
CA PRO A 222 1.80 -0.60 14.81
C PRO A 222 1.25 0.76 14.35
N ILE A 223 1.61 1.16 13.14
CA ILE A 223 1.07 2.31 12.40
C ILE A 223 0.50 1.83 11.06
N TYR A 224 -0.44 2.56 10.46
CA TYR A 224 -0.78 2.30 9.04
C TYR A 224 0.19 3.03 8.13
N CYS A 225 0.48 2.42 6.99
CA CYS A 225 1.33 2.94 5.94
C CYS A 225 0.56 2.95 4.62
N VAL A 226 0.52 4.09 3.95
CA VAL A 226 -0.26 4.31 2.73
C VAL A 226 0.67 4.71 1.59
N GLN A 227 0.56 4.02 0.46
CA GLN A 227 1.30 4.33 -0.75
C GLN A 227 0.86 5.68 -1.34
N GLN A 228 1.81 6.44 -1.90
CA GLN A 228 1.59 7.78 -2.48
C GLN A 228 1.51 7.77 -4.00
#